data_AF-A0AAN9SQZ1-F1
#
_entry.id   AF-A0AAN9SQZ1-F1
#
_cell.length_a   1.000
_cell.length_b   1.000
_cell.length_c   1.000
_cell.angle_alpha   90.00
_cell.angle_beta   90.00
_cell.angle_gamma   90.00
#
_symmetry.space_group_name_H-M   'P 1'
#
loop_
_entity.id
_entity.type
_entity.pdbx_description
1 polymer ?
#
loop_
_entity_poly.entity_id
_entity_poly.type
_entity_poly.pdbx_seq_one_letter_code
_entity_poly.pdbx_strand_id
1 'polypeptide(L)' 'MAHRLLRDQEAVDWERSHFPIICESCLGDSPYVRMTRAGYDKECKICTRPFTIFRWRPRRDARYKKTETQLSV' A
#
# COMPACT_ATOMS: atom_id res chain seq x y z
N MET A 1 6.07 -18.03 -36.41
CA MET A 1 6.67 -16.96 -35.59
C MET A 1 5.72 -16.68 -34.44
N ALA A 2 5.73 -17.54 -33.43
CA ALA A 2 6.61 -17.42 -32.27
C ALA A 2 6.16 -16.31 -31.30
N HIS A 3 5.47 -16.73 -30.25
CA HIS A 3 5.81 -16.39 -28.87
C HIS A 3 5.98 -14.89 -28.52
N ARG A 4 4.94 -14.05 -28.62
CA ARG A 4 5.08 -12.68 -28.07
C ARG A 4 3.89 -12.00 -27.42
N LEU A 5 2.76 -12.68 -27.20
CA LEU A 5 1.63 -12.10 -26.45
C LEU A 5 1.29 -12.87 -25.16
N LEU A 6 2.27 -13.57 -24.58
CA LEU A 6 2.15 -14.26 -23.28
C LEU A 6 3.21 -13.73 -22.31
N ARG A 7 3.46 -12.42 -22.26
CA ARG A 7 4.53 -11.92 -21.38
C ARG A 7 4.38 -10.50 -20.87
N ASP A 8 3.18 -10.08 -20.49
CA ASP A 8 3.02 -8.90 -19.62
C ASP A 8 1.82 -8.96 -18.65
N GLN A 9 1.09 -10.09 -18.56
CA GLN A 9 -0.05 -10.20 -17.63
C GLN A 9 0.30 -10.85 -16.28
N GLU A 10 1.52 -11.38 -16.10
CA GLU A 10 1.90 -12.14 -14.90
C GLU A 10 2.82 -11.37 -13.93
N ALA A 11 2.88 -10.04 -14.02
CA ALA A 11 3.70 -9.21 -13.12
C ALA A 11 2.92 -8.13 -12.35
N VAL A 12 1.57 -8.13 -12.37
CA VAL A 12 0.77 -7.09 -11.68
C VAL A 12 -0.46 -7.66 -10.97
N ASP A 13 -0.31 -8.79 -10.28
CA ASP A 13 -1.41 -9.35 -9.47
C ASP A 13 -1.09 -9.44 -7.97
N TRP A 14 0.18 -9.52 -7.59
CA TRP A 14 0.56 -9.67 -6.19
C TRP A 14 0.47 -8.39 -5.34
N GLU A 15 0.08 -7.24 -5.91
CA GLU A 15 0.13 -5.97 -5.18
C GLU A 15 -0.77 -4.83 -5.69
N ARG A 16 -1.93 -5.15 -6.28
CA ARG A 16 -2.88 -4.11 -6.76
C ARG A 16 -3.79 -3.52 -5.67
N SER A 17 -3.35 -3.46 -4.42
CA SER A 17 -4.09 -2.67 -3.44
C SER A 17 -3.81 -1.19 -3.69
N HIS A 18 -4.60 -0.58 -4.56
CA HIS A 18 -4.54 0.86 -4.84
C HIS A 18 -4.88 1.71 -3.60
N PHE A 19 -5.59 1.11 -2.63
CA PHE A 19 -5.97 1.72 -1.37
C PHE A 19 -5.59 0.82 -0.18
N PRO A 20 -5.05 1.40 0.90
CA PRO A 20 -4.75 0.66 2.13
C PRO A 20 -6.04 0.34 2.91
N ILE A 21 -6.05 -0.80 3.61
CA ILE A 21 -7.07 -1.05 4.64
C ILE A 21 -6.66 -0.34 5.92
N ILE A 22 -7.48 0.62 6.35
CA ILE A 22 -7.25 1.46 7.52
C ILE A 22 -8.57 1.56 8.29
N CYS A 23 -8.54 1.44 9.62
CA CYS A 23 -9.71 1.67 10.47
C CYS A 23 -9.95 3.18 10.69
N GLU A 24 -11.18 3.54 11.06
CA GLU A 24 -11.58 4.94 11.29
C GLU A 24 -10.67 5.66 12.31
N SER A 25 -10.30 4.99 13.41
CA SER A 25 -9.39 5.55 14.42
C SER A 25 -7.98 5.83 13.90
N CYS A 26 -7.54 5.09 12.88
CA CYS A 26 -6.23 5.31 12.24
C CYS A 26 -6.29 6.36 11.14
N LEU A 27 -7.44 6.52 10.47
CA LEU A 27 -7.66 7.59 9.49
C LEU A 27 -7.77 8.95 10.20
N GLY A 28 -8.42 8.97 11.36
CA GLY A 28 -8.72 10.17 12.15
C GLY A 28 -10.00 10.86 11.70
N ASP A 29 -10.35 11.95 12.39
CA ASP A 29 -11.65 12.61 12.24
C ASP A 29 -11.75 13.57 11.04
N SER A 30 -10.71 13.62 10.19
CA SER A 30 -10.70 14.50 9.02
C SER A 30 -11.30 13.78 7.81
N PRO A 31 -12.36 14.32 7.18
CA PRO A 31 -12.93 13.74 5.96
C PRO A 31 -12.00 13.87 4.75
N TYR A 32 -11.01 14.76 4.84
CA TYR A 32 -9.99 14.95 3.81
C TYR A 32 -8.64 14.51 4.34
N VAL A 33 -8.09 13.44 3.75
CA VAL A 33 -6.77 12.90 4.10
C VAL A 33 -5.86 12.92 2.89
N ARG A 34 -4.65 13.46 3.08
CA ARG A 34 -3.58 13.40 2.07
C ARG A 34 -2.69 12.21 2.38
N MET A 35 -2.54 11.32 1.41
CA MET A 35 -1.71 10.12 1.50
C MET A 35 -0.59 10.16 0.47
N THR A 36 0.58 9.64 0.83
CA THR A 36 1.70 9.41 -0.09
C THR A 36 1.82 7.90 -0.34
N ARG A 37 1.85 7.51 -1.61
CA ARG A 37 2.07 6.12 -2.04
C ARG A 37 3.54 5.94 -2.41
N ALA A 38 4.21 4.99 -1.78
CA ALA A 38 5.57 4.58 -2.13
C ALA A 38 5.54 3.08 -2.48
N GLY A 39 5.84 2.74 -3.73
CA GLY A 39 5.88 1.34 -4.19
C GLY A 39 7.15 0.65 -3.73
N TYR A 40 7.03 -0.59 -3.23
CA TYR A 40 8.15 -1.48 -2.88
C TYR A 40 9.20 -0.88 -1.91
N ASP A 41 8.81 0.05 -1.04
CA ASP A 41 9.76 0.77 -0.15
C ASP A 41 10.15 -0.04 1.10
N LYS A 42 9.29 -0.98 1.55
CA LYS A 42 9.56 -1.84 2.70
C LYS A 42 8.99 -3.24 2.50
N GLU A 43 9.50 -4.15 3.33
CA GLU A 43 9.04 -5.52 3.43
C GLU A 43 7.92 -5.66 4.46
N CYS A 44 6.96 -6.52 4.16
CA CYS A 44 5.87 -6.85 5.07
C CYS A 44 6.42 -7.56 6.31
N LYS A 45 5.99 -7.16 7.50
CA LYS A 45 6.45 -7.77 8.76
C LYS A 45 6.06 -9.23 8.96
N ILE A 46 5.13 -9.75 8.16
CA ILE A 46 4.60 -11.12 8.31
C ILE A 46 5.25 -12.06 7.28
N CYS A 47 5.24 -11.69 6.01
CA CYS A 47 5.68 -12.54 4.91
C CYS A 47 6.96 -12.08 4.22
N THR A 48 7.62 -11.02 4.74
CA THR A 48 8.89 -10.43 4.25
C THR A 48 8.93 -10.04 2.77
N ARG A 49 7.79 -10.05 2.08
CA ARG A 49 7.67 -9.60 0.69
C ARG A 49 7.67 -8.07 0.63
N PRO A 50 8.36 -7.48 -0.37
CA PRO A 50 8.30 -6.04 -0.57
C PRO A 50 6.85 -5.64 -0.89
N PHE A 51 6.41 -4.51 -0.33
CA PHE A 51 5.06 -4.00 -0.55
C PHE A 51 4.97 -2.48 -0.62
N THR A 52 3.83 -2.00 -1.09
CA THR A 52 3.48 -0.61 -1.28
C THR A 52 3.04 -0.02 0.05
N ILE A 53 3.74 1.04 0.45
CA ILE A 53 3.46 1.75 1.69
C ILE A 53 2.62 2.97 1.40
N PHE A 54 1.60 3.13 2.23
CA PHE A 54 0.81 4.35 2.31
C PHE A 54 1.17 5.08 3.58
N ARG A 55 1.52 6.36 3.47
CA ARG A 55 1.83 7.24 4.60
C ARG A 55 0.87 8.41 4.64
N TRP A 56 0.29 8.68 5.79
CA TRP A 56 -0.69 9.77 5.96
C TRP A 56 -0.57 10.43 7.33
N ARG A 57 -1.21 11.59 7.47
CA ARG A 57 -1.27 12.34 8.73
C ARG A 57 -2.73 12.53 9.15
N PRO A 58 -3.20 11.90 10.25
CA PRO A 58 -4.60 11.96 10.68
C PRO A 58 -5.08 13.36 11.09
N ARG A 59 -4.21 14.14 11.75
CA ARG A 59 -4.50 15.50 12.25
C ARG A 59 -3.27 16.39 12.10
N ARG A 60 -3.48 17.71 12.18
CA ARG A 60 -2.42 18.74 12.08
C ARG A 60 -1.33 18.65 13.15
N ASP A 61 -1.55 17.94 14.25
CA ASP A 61 -0.55 17.73 15.31
C ASP A 61 -0.23 16.25 15.54
N ALA A 62 -0.90 15.35 14.80
CA ALA A 62 -0.65 13.91 14.91
C ALA A 62 0.65 13.52 14.21
N ARG A 63 1.25 12.43 14.69
CA ARG A 63 2.36 11.74 14.03
C ARG A 63 1.89 11.17 12.70
N TYR A 64 2.81 11.11 11.73
CA TYR A 64 2.61 10.34 10.50
C TYR A 64 2.39 8.86 10.82
N LYS A 65 1.31 8.30 10.30
CA LYS A 65 1.04 6.86 10.28
C LYS A 65 1.45 6.29 8.93
N LYS A 66 1.77 5.01 8.91
CA LYS A 66 2.10 4.26 7.69
C LYS A 66 1.53 2.85 7.77
N THR A 67 1.28 2.23 6.62
CA THR A 67 0.97 0.79 6.55
C THR A 67 2.21 -0.04 6.89
N GLU A 68 2.05 -1.03 7.76
CA GLU A 68 3.13 -1.92 8.22
C GLU A 68 3.01 -3.35 7.67
N THR A 69 1.85 -3.68 7.09
CA THR A 69 1.51 -5.02 6.59
C THR A 69 0.84 -4.89 5.23
N GLN A 70 1.09 -5.84 4.34
CA GLN A 70 0.38 -5.93 3.07
C GLN A 70 -1.06 -6.44 3.25
N LEU A 71 -1.93 -6.21 2.27
CA LEU A 71 -3.32 -6.64 2.33
C LEU A 71 -3.48 -8.16 2.22
N SER A 72 -2.73 -8.79 1.32
CA SER A 72 -2.77 -10.22 1.03
C SER A 72 -1.70 -10.97 1.82
N VAL A 73 -1.91 -11.14 3.13
CA VAL A 73 -1.07 -12.02 3.96
C VAL A 73 -1.30 -13.48 3.57
#